data_AF-A0A2E3RM67-F1
#
_entry.id   AF-A0A2E3RM67-F1
#
_cell.length_a   1.000
_cell.length_b   1.000
_cell.length_c   1.000
_cell.angle_alpha   90.00
_cell.angle_beta   90.00
_cell.angle_gamma   90.00
#
_symmetry.space_group_name_H-M   'P 1'
#
loop_
_entity.id
_entity.type
_entity.pdbx_description
1 polymer ?
#
loop_
_entity_poly.entity_id
_entity_poly.type
_entity_poly.pdbx_seq_one_letter_code
_entity_poly.pdbx_strand_id
1 'polypeptide(L)' 'MMMQQFTREVEAFLKRHSMRPSTFGRLIVNDPGFVFRLRKGGECRPSTIEHVRKEMAKKEAEAA' A
#
# COMPACT_ATOMS: atom_id res chain seq x y z
N MET A 1 -1.98 -15.99 -5.19
CA MET A 1 -2.75 -15.93 -3.92
C MET A 1 -2.17 -15.00 -2.84
N MET A 2 -0.93 -14.48 -2.94
CA MET A 2 -0.41 -13.49 -1.97
C MET A 2 -0.87 -12.04 -2.22
N MET A 3 -0.94 -11.59 -3.49
CA MET A 3 -1.23 -10.18 -3.78
C MET A 3 -2.65 -9.75 -3.42
N GLN A 4 -3.61 -10.67 -3.43
CA GLN A 4 -4.99 -10.41 -3.02
C GLN A 4 -5.08 -9.99 -1.53
N GLN A 5 -4.28 -10.62 -0.67
CA GLN A 5 -4.23 -10.29 0.76
C GLN A 5 -3.58 -8.93 0.97
N PHE A 6 -2.48 -8.66 0.27
CA PHE A 6 -1.80 -7.38 0.34
C PHE A 6 -2.71 -6.23 -0.13
N THR A 7 -3.42 -6.38 -1.26
CA THR A 7 -4.40 -5.37 -1.71
C THR A 7 -5.49 -5.11 -0.67
N ARG A 8 -6.02 -6.16 -0.02
CA ARG A 8 -7.00 -6.00 1.07
C ARG A 8 -6.44 -5.27 2.29
N GLU A 9 -5.20 -5.57 2.69
CA GLU A 9 -4.49 -4.91 3.80
C GLU A 9 -4.32 -3.41 3.49
N VAL A 10 -3.88 -3.10 2.26
CA VAL A 10 -3.80 -1.72 1.74
C VAL A 10 -5.17 -1.06 1.75
N GLU A 11 -6.23 -1.70 1.25
CA GLU A 11 -7.58 -1.12 1.17
C GLU A 11 -8.17 -0.84 2.56
N ALA A 12 -7.95 -1.72 3.54
CA ALA A 12 -8.36 -1.51 4.91
C ALA A 12 -7.65 -0.29 5.52
N PHE A 13 -6.34 -0.18 5.31
CA PHE A 13 -5.53 0.96 5.74
C PHE A 13 -6.01 2.28 5.07
N LEU A 14 -6.23 2.26 3.76
CA LEU A 14 -6.75 3.40 3.00
C LEU A 14 -8.11 3.86 3.54
N LYS A 15 -9.00 2.91 3.86
CA LYS A 15 -10.33 3.21 4.41
C LYS A 15 -10.24 3.80 5.81
N ARG A 16 -9.34 3.29 6.66
CA ARG A 16 -9.13 3.77 8.04
C ARG A 16 -8.57 5.19 8.06
N HIS A 17 -7.63 5.48 7.15
CA HIS A 17 -7.01 6.81 7.01
C HIS A 17 -7.79 7.77 6.08
N SER A 18 -8.90 7.34 5.47
CA SER A 18 -9.58 8.07 4.39
C SER A 18 -8.63 8.57 3.28
N MET A 19 -7.57 7.80 3.03
CA MET A 19 -6.49 8.18 2.12
C MET A 19 -6.78 7.67 0.72
N ARG A 20 -6.48 8.50 -0.29
CA ARG A 20 -6.61 8.10 -1.70
C ARG A 20 -5.49 7.13 -2.08
N PRO A 21 -5.76 6.07 -2.87
CA PRO A 21 -4.75 5.11 -3.31
C PRO A 21 -3.59 5.76 -4.08
N SER A 22 -3.87 6.82 -4.86
CA SER A 22 -2.83 7.60 -5.54
C SER A 22 -1.96 8.42 -4.59
N THR A 23 -2.54 8.93 -3.50
CA THR A 23 -1.80 9.65 -2.45
C THR A 23 -0.93 8.69 -1.66
N PHE A 24 -1.45 7.51 -1.32
CA PHE A 24 -0.69 6.45 -0.66
C PHE A 24 0.52 6.02 -1.50
N GLY A 25 0.31 5.72 -2.78
CA GLY A 25 1.41 5.36 -3.68
C GLY A 25 2.47 6.47 -3.78
N ARG A 26 2.05 7.74 -3.87
CA ARG A 26 2.98 8.88 -3.88
C ARG A 26 3.74 9.05 -2.55
N LEU A 27 3.08 8.83 -1.41
CA LEU A 27 3.71 9.00 -0.09
C LEU A 27 4.71 7.91 0.23
N ILE A 28 4.40 6.67 -0.11
CA ILE A 28 5.16 5.48 0.34
C ILE A 28 6.21 5.07 -0.66
N VAL A 29 5.86 5.03 -1.96
CA VAL A 29 6.73 4.55 -3.03
C VAL A 29 7.04 5.61 -4.09
N ASN A 30 6.64 6.87 -3.85
CA ASN A 30 6.74 7.98 -4.83
C ASN A 30 6.07 7.69 -6.17
N ASP A 31 5.18 6.69 -6.23
CA ASP A 31 4.51 6.23 -7.45
C ASP A 31 2.99 6.19 -7.26
N PRO A 32 2.23 7.15 -7.82
CA PRO A 32 0.78 7.20 -7.66
C PRO A 32 0.05 6.07 -8.40
N GLY A 33 0.72 5.39 -9.34
CA GLY A 33 0.19 4.24 -10.09
C GLY A 33 0.37 2.90 -9.38
N PHE A 34 1.01 2.88 -8.20
CA PHE A 34 1.41 1.66 -7.52
C PHE A 34 0.21 0.78 -7.16
N VAL A 35 -0.80 1.36 -6.50
CA VAL A 35 -2.02 0.63 -6.11
C VAL A 35 -2.82 0.17 -7.32
N PHE A 36 -2.78 0.93 -8.42
CA PHE A 36 -3.46 0.57 -9.66
C PHE A 36 -2.80 -0.64 -10.33
N ARG A 37 -1.46 -0.68 -10.34
CA ARG A 37 -0.68 -1.86 -10.76
C ARG A 37 -0.96 -3.04 -9.85
N LEU A 38 -0.94 -2.84 -8.53
CA LEU A 38 -1.24 -3.87 -7.54
C LEU A 38 -2.63 -4.50 -7.78
N ARG A 39 -3.64 -3.67 -8.03
CA ARG A 39 -5.02 -4.09 -8.34
C ARG A 39 -5.13 -4.86 -9.65
N LYS A 40 -4.29 -4.54 -10.63
CA LYS A 40 -4.23 -5.22 -11.94
C LYS A 40 -3.45 -6.54 -11.89
N GLY A 41 -2.88 -6.91 -10.74
CA GLY A 41 -2.01 -8.09 -10.60
C GLY A 41 -0.55 -7.82 -10.97
N GLY A 42 -0.13 -6.55 -10.98
CA GLY A 42 1.23 -6.14 -11.26
C GLY A 42 2.22 -6.72 -10.26
N GLU A 43 3.27 -7.35 -10.75
CA GLU A 43 4.33 -7.93 -9.94
C GLU A 43 5.13 -6.83 -9.26
N CYS A 44 5.01 -6.74 -7.94
CA CYS A 44 5.86 -5.88 -7.13
C CYS A 44 7.08 -6.67 -6.68
N ARG A 45 8.25 -6.04 -6.72
CA ARG A 45 9.47 -6.64 -6.17
C ARG A 45 9.27 -6.86 -4.66
N PRO A 46 9.78 -7.96 -4.09
CA PRO A 46 9.64 -8.25 -2.67
C PRO A 46 10.15 -7.09 -1.80
N SER A 47 11.24 -6.43 -2.20
CA SER A 47 11.77 -5.25 -1.51
C SER A 47 10.78 -4.07 -1.45
N THR A 48 9.94 -3.88 -2.48
CA THR A 48 8.90 -2.84 -2.47
C THR A 48 7.77 -3.22 -1.52
N ILE A 49 7.38 -4.49 -1.48
CA ILE A 49 6.33 -4.98 -0.58
C ILE A 49 6.77 -4.80 0.88
N GLU A 50 8.01 -5.20 1.21
CA GLU A 50 8.57 -5.03 2.55
C GLU A 50 8.65 -3.55 2.97
N HIS A 51 9.09 -2.68 2.06
CA HIS A 51 9.13 -1.23 2.32
C HIS A 51 7.72 -0.67 2.57
N VAL A 52 6.75 -1.03 1.72
CA VAL A 52 5.36 -0.60 1.89
C VAL A 52 4.77 -1.09 3.21
N ARG A 53 5.05 -2.34 3.61
CA ARG A 53 4.61 -2.89 4.90
C ARG A 53 5.23 -2.15 6.08
N LYS A 54 6.53 -1.83 6.02
CA LYS A 54 7.20 -1.02 7.05
C LYS A 54 6.56 0.36 7.20
N GLU A 55 6.30 1.03 6.08
CA GLU A 55 5.71 2.36 6.10
C GLU A 55 4.24 2.34 6.54
N MET A 56 3.46 1.32 6.18
CA MET A 56 2.12 1.11 6.74
C MET A 56 2.17 0.92 8.25
N ALA A 57 3.04 0.03 8.76
CA ALA A 57 3.17 -0.20 10.20
C ALA A 57 3.58 1.07 10.94
N LYS A 58 4.50 1.86 10.36
CA LYS A 58 4.90 3.16 10.91
C LYS A 58 3.75 4.16 10.93
N LYS A 59 2.95 4.23 9.85
CA LYS A 59 1.78 5.10 9.77
C LYS A 59 0.64 4.67 10.69
N GLU A 60 0.40 3.36 10.84
CA GLU A 60 -0.57 2.84 11.81
C GLU A 60 -0.12 3.15 13.24
N ALA A 61 1.17 3.04 13.55
CA ALA A 61 1.72 3.43 14.84
C ALA A 61 1.65 4.95 15.11
N GLU A 62 1.78 5.79 14.08
CA GLU A 62 1.57 7.24 14.20
C GLU A 62 0.09 7.65 14.31
N ALA A 63 -0.84 6.78 13.86
CA ALA A 63 -2.27 7.06 13.86
C ALA A 63 -3.06 6.36 14.98
N ALA A 64 -2.39 5.50 15.76
CA ALA A 64 -2.90 4.89 16.99
C ALA A 64 -2.55 5.76 18.20
#